data_AF-A0A928R1G8-F1
#
_entry.id   AF-A0A928R1G8-F1
#
_cell.length_a   1.000
_cell.length_b   1.000
_cell.length_c   1.000
_cell.angle_alpha   90.00
_cell.angle_beta   90.00
_cell.angle_gamma   90.00
#
_symmetry.space_group_name_H-M   'P 1'
#
loop_
_entity.id
_entity.type
_entity.pdbx_description
1 polymer ?
#
loop_
_entity_poly.entity_id
_entity_poly.type
_entity_poly.pdbx_seq_one_letter_code
_entity_poly.pdbx_strand_id
1 'polypeptide(L)'
;PRDFYDAYILTTTQKFDKSLFADALRATANHRGTTQQIADVPSILHNIEESPELKTMWEKYRKQFAYAADIEYGQIMAVLKVLTE
;
A
#
# COMPACT_ATOMS: atom_id res chain seq x y z
N PRO A 1 9.63 1.36 2.60
CA PRO A 1 9.14 2.74 2.33
C PRO A 1 8.81 3.03 0.85
N ARG A 2 9.64 2.60 -0.11
CA ARG A 2 9.35 2.81 -1.54
C ARG A 2 8.02 2.21 -1.97
N ASP A 3 7.67 1.02 -1.48
CA ASP A 3 6.39 0.38 -1.84
C ASP A 3 5.17 1.23 -1.48
N PHE A 4 5.23 2.02 -0.39
CA PHE A 4 4.19 2.99 -0.06
C PHE A 4 4.07 4.11 -1.10
N TYR A 5 5.21 4.60 -1.59
CA TYR A 5 5.23 5.59 -2.66
C TYR A 5 4.69 5.01 -3.97
N ASP A 6 5.17 3.83 -4.37
CA ASP A 6 4.74 3.17 -5.60
C ASP A 6 3.23 2.87 -5.56
N ALA A 7 2.71 2.36 -4.44
CA ALA A 7 1.27 2.15 -4.24
C ALA A 7 0.48 3.46 -4.32
N TYR A 8 0.97 4.53 -3.67
CA TYR A 8 0.33 5.84 -3.70
C TYR A 8 0.26 6.42 -5.11
N ILE A 9 1.39 6.46 -5.82
CA ILE A 9 1.46 7.04 -7.17
C ILE A 9 0.66 6.23 -8.17
N LEU A 10 0.79 4.90 -8.17
CA LEU A 10 0.02 4.06 -9.10
C LEU A 10 -1.48 4.23 -8.88
N THR A 11 -1.92 4.27 -7.62
CA THR A 11 -3.36 4.37 -7.32
C THR A 11 -3.93 5.76 -7.60
N THR A 12 -3.15 6.84 -7.40
CA THR A 12 -3.64 8.22 -7.56
C THR A 12 -3.47 8.77 -8.98
N THR A 13 -2.52 8.23 -9.76
CA THR A 13 -2.19 8.78 -11.09
C THR A 13 -2.63 7.89 -12.25
N GLN A 14 -2.79 6.59 -12.02
CA GLN A 14 -3.15 5.64 -13.09
C GLN A 14 -4.63 5.28 -13.02
N LYS A 15 -5.21 5.02 -14.19
CA LYS A 15 -6.52 4.38 -14.30
C LYS A 15 -6.31 2.88 -14.44
N PHE A 16 -6.92 2.12 -13.57
CA PHE A 16 -6.92 0.66 -13.63
C PHE A 16 -8.26 0.11 -13.12
N ASP A 17 -8.56 -1.10 -13.53
CA ASP A 17 -9.74 -1.82 -13.07
C ASP A 17 -9.41 -2.51 -11.73
N LYS A 18 -10.18 -2.17 -10.68
CA LYS A 18 -9.98 -2.74 -9.34
C LYS A 18 -10.27 -4.23 -9.28
N SER A 19 -11.25 -4.72 -10.03
CA SER A 19 -11.56 -6.15 -10.10
C SER A 19 -10.41 -6.91 -10.74
N LEU A 20 -9.88 -6.39 -11.85
CA LEU A 20 -8.71 -6.98 -12.51
C LEU A 20 -7.48 -6.96 -11.59
N PHE A 21 -7.27 -5.88 -10.84
CA PHE A 21 -6.21 -5.80 -9.84
C PHE A 21 -6.37 -6.87 -8.75
N ALA A 22 -7.57 -7.03 -8.20
CA ALA A 22 -7.84 -8.04 -7.17
C ALA A 22 -7.55 -9.47 -7.68
N ASP A 23 -7.94 -9.76 -8.92
CA ASP A 23 -7.66 -11.07 -9.54
C ASP A 23 -6.17 -11.28 -9.79
N ALA A 24 -5.47 -10.24 -10.28
CA ALA A 24 -4.03 -10.28 -10.49
C ALA A 24 -3.26 -10.46 -9.16
N LEU A 25 -3.71 -9.80 -8.07
CA LEU A 25 -3.14 -9.94 -6.73
C LEU A 25 -3.31 -11.37 -6.22
N ARG A 26 -4.51 -11.95 -6.33
CA ARG A 26 -4.79 -13.35 -5.96
C ARG A 26 -3.96 -14.33 -6.78
N ALA A 27 -3.89 -14.14 -8.09
CA ALA A 27 -3.08 -15.00 -8.98
C ALA A 27 -1.59 -14.93 -8.60
N THR A 28 -1.08 -13.73 -8.30
CA THR A 28 0.31 -13.54 -7.88
C THR A 28 0.58 -14.19 -6.52
N ALA A 29 -0.31 -14.04 -5.54
CA ALA A 29 -0.16 -14.67 -4.23
C ALA A 29 -0.21 -16.20 -4.33
N ASN A 30 -1.12 -16.75 -5.14
CA ASN A 30 -1.18 -18.18 -5.41
C ASN A 30 0.11 -18.68 -6.06
N HIS A 31 0.61 -17.98 -7.09
CA HIS A 31 1.86 -18.34 -7.77
C HIS A 31 3.07 -18.34 -6.81
N ARG A 32 3.09 -17.41 -5.85
CA ARG A 32 4.16 -17.30 -4.85
C ARG A 32 3.95 -18.18 -3.60
N GLY A 33 2.81 -18.85 -3.48
CA GLY A 33 2.44 -19.62 -2.29
C GLY A 33 2.15 -18.75 -1.04
N THR A 34 1.81 -17.47 -1.23
CA THR A 34 1.62 -16.49 -0.13
C THR A 34 0.16 -16.11 0.09
N THR A 35 -0.80 -16.89 -0.41
CA THR A 35 -2.24 -16.60 -0.29
C THR A 35 -2.70 -16.39 1.15
N GLN A 36 -2.14 -17.16 2.10
CA GLN A 36 -2.47 -17.02 3.52
C GLN A 36 -1.99 -15.70 4.14
N GLN A 37 -0.96 -15.07 3.56
CA GLN A 37 -0.44 -13.79 4.03
C GLN A 37 -1.32 -12.61 3.64
N ILE A 38 -2.29 -12.81 2.72
CA ILE A 38 -3.25 -11.79 2.29
C ILE A 38 -4.70 -12.21 2.57
N ALA A 39 -4.90 -13.22 3.43
CA ALA A 39 -6.23 -13.75 3.72
C ALA A 39 -7.10 -12.77 4.53
N ASP A 40 -6.48 -11.94 5.37
CA ASP A 40 -7.14 -10.96 6.23
C ASP A 40 -6.60 -9.55 5.96
N VAL A 41 -6.94 -9.03 4.78
CA VAL A 41 -6.54 -7.68 4.35
C VAL A 41 -6.96 -6.59 5.35
N PRO A 42 -8.19 -6.60 5.92
CA PRO A 42 -8.57 -5.60 6.92
C PRO A 42 -7.64 -5.56 8.14
N SER A 43 -7.32 -6.70 8.73
CA SER A 43 -6.39 -6.76 9.88
C SER A 43 -4.97 -6.37 9.49
N ILE A 44 -4.51 -6.73 8.28
CA ILE A 44 -3.20 -6.31 7.77
C ILE A 44 -3.13 -4.79 7.64
N LEU A 45 -4.15 -4.15 7.07
CA LEU A 45 -4.20 -2.69 6.95
C LEU A 45 -4.24 -2.00 8.30
N HIS A 46 -4.98 -2.53 9.27
CA HIS A 46 -5.01 -2.01 10.62
C HIS A 46 -3.62 -2.08 11.27
N ASN A 47 -2.93 -3.21 11.15
CA ASN A 47 -1.56 -3.38 11.67
C ASN A 47 -0.56 -2.43 11.00
N ILE A 48 -0.73 -2.16 9.71
CA ILE A 48 0.09 -1.18 9.00
C ILE A 48 -0.19 0.23 9.54
N GLU A 49 -1.46 0.62 9.65
CA GLU A 49 -1.90 1.94 10.12
C GLU A 49 -1.37 2.28 11.52
N GLU A 50 -1.42 1.30 12.43
CA GLU A 50 -1.03 1.46 13.83
C GLU A 50 0.48 1.31 14.07
N SER A 51 1.28 0.90 13.06
CA SER A 51 2.72 0.67 13.27
C SER A 51 3.51 2.00 13.34
N PRO A 52 4.06 2.37 14.51
CA PRO A 52 4.91 3.55 14.62
C PRO A 52 6.23 3.38 13.85
N GLU A 53 6.72 2.15 13.68
CA GLU A 53 7.92 1.84 12.91
C GLU A 53 7.71 2.16 11.42
N LEU A 54 6.59 1.71 10.84
CA LEU A 54 6.27 1.97 9.44
C LEU A 54 6.04 3.46 9.18
N LYS A 55 5.35 4.14 10.10
CA LYS A 55 5.19 5.60 10.03
C LYS A 55 6.54 6.32 10.11
N THR A 56 7.40 5.96 11.05
CA THR A 56 8.74 6.56 11.18
C THR A 56 9.59 6.30 9.94
N MET A 57 9.52 5.09 9.39
CA MET A 57 10.20 4.72 8.15
C MET A 57 9.73 5.58 6.97
N TRP A 58 8.42 5.85 6.86
CA TRP A 58 7.86 6.73 5.85
C TRP A 58 8.30 8.19 6.02
N GLU A 59 8.25 8.71 7.25
CA GLU A 59 8.65 10.08 7.56
C GLU A 59 10.13 10.35 7.22
N LYS A 60 11.02 9.38 7.47
CA LYS A 60 12.42 9.47 7.03
C LYS A 60 12.53 9.50 5.50
N TYR A 61 11.75 8.67 4.82
CA TYR A 61 11.77 8.57 3.36
C TYR A 61 11.32 9.86 2.69
N ARG A 62 10.18 10.46 3.09
CA ARG A 62 9.70 11.73 2.51
C ARG A 62 10.64 12.92 2.78
N LYS A 63 11.40 12.90 3.88
CA LYS A 63 12.45 13.90 4.15
C LYS A 63 13.67 13.75 3.25
N GLN A 64 13.98 12.52 2.84
CA GLN A 64 15.13 12.22 1.99
C GLN A 64 14.83 12.47 0.51
N PHE A 65 13.60 12.24 0.07
CA PHE A 65 13.22 12.29 -1.34
C PHE A 65 12.16 13.36 -1.60
N ALA A 66 12.55 14.42 -2.28
CA ALA A 66 11.69 15.59 -2.55
C ALA A 66 10.38 15.24 -3.27
N TYR A 67 10.37 14.23 -4.15
CA TYR A 67 9.17 13.79 -4.85
C TYR A 67 8.10 13.16 -3.94
N ALA A 68 8.49 12.73 -2.73
CA ALA A 68 7.58 12.17 -1.74
C ALA A 68 7.27 13.17 -0.60
N ALA A 69 7.87 14.37 -0.63
CA ALA A 69 7.89 15.31 0.48
C ALA A 69 6.49 15.71 0.95
N ASP A 70 5.52 15.80 0.05
CA ASP A 70 4.15 16.25 0.33
C ASP A 70 3.14 15.11 0.55
N ILE A 71 3.62 13.87 0.63
CA ILE A 71 2.76 12.69 0.83
C ILE A 71 2.83 12.26 2.29
N GLU A 72 1.75 12.48 3.03
CA GLU A 72 1.62 12.08 4.43
C GLU A 72 1.28 10.60 4.56
N TYR A 73 1.68 10.00 5.69
CA TYR A 73 1.38 8.59 5.96
C TYR A 73 -0.13 8.27 5.93
N GLY A 74 -0.96 9.17 6.44
CA GLY A 74 -2.42 9.01 6.40
C GLY A 74 -2.99 8.98 4.97
N GLN A 75 -2.38 9.71 4.03
CA GLN A 75 -2.80 9.68 2.64
C GLN A 75 -2.48 8.33 1.97
N ILE A 76 -1.36 7.70 2.33
CA ILE A 76 -1.05 6.33 1.90
C ILE A 76 -2.10 5.36 2.43
N MET A 77 -2.45 5.46 3.72
CA MET A 77 -3.45 4.56 4.32
C MET A 77 -4.82 4.71 3.69
N ALA A 78 -5.25 5.94 3.40
CA ALA A 78 -6.50 6.18 2.69
C ALA A 78 -6.50 5.52 1.30
N VAL A 79 -5.41 5.65 0.56
CA VAL A 79 -5.25 5.04 -0.76
C VAL A 79 -5.27 3.50 -0.69
N LEU A 80 -4.56 2.91 0.26
CA LEU A 80 -4.52 1.45 0.42
C LEU A 80 -5.89 0.86 0.79
N LYS A 81 -6.67 1.56 1.62
CA LYS A 81 -8.05 1.18 1.94
C LYS A 81 -8.92 1.17 0.68
N VAL A 82 -8.89 2.25 -0.10
CA VAL A 82 -9.63 2.34 -1.37
C VAL A 82 -9.20 1.28 -2.40
N LEU A 83 -7.93 0.88 -2.40
CA LEU A 83 -7.39 -0.13 -3.33
C LEU A 83 -7.89 -1.55 -2.99
N THR A 84 -8.28 -1.79 -1.74
CA THR A 84 -8.58 -3.12 -1.21
C THR A 84 -10.06 -3.32 -0.83
N GLU A 85 -10.85 -2.25 -0.91
CA GLU A 85 -12.33 -2.27 -1.01
C GLU A 85 -12.79 -2.77 -2.39
#